data_AF-A0A1A2NCR2-F1
#
_entry.id   AF-A0A1A2NCR2-F1
#
_cell.length_a   1.000
_cell.length_b   1.000
_cell.length_c   1.000
_cell.angle_alpha   90.00
_cell.angle_beta   90.00
_cell.angle_gamma   90.00
#
_symmetry.space_group_name_H-M   'P 1'
#
loop_
_entity.id
_entity.type
_entity.pdbx_description
1 polymer ?
#
loop_
_entity_poly.entity_id
_entity_poly.type
_entity_poly.pdbx_seq_one_letter_code
_entity_poly.pdbx_strand_id
1 'polypeptide(L)'
;MLDLDRITHPLRLAAGSHQPGSGKGCAMNVISYINGDKKITDYPECSARPLARMVQALNDRLAGPDGFLSPENSVIVLDLGWKTVGTAGTPRAVVWRWLADLLVDAEHGVVRYARPDGAVAIRRVAALCVWESRGECVPSAEWNEARAAAYAAAAAAADAYAAAAAYAAADAAAYAAAYAYAAAYAAAYAAADAAAYAYAAAYAAAAAYAAAAAAARIEYTTWAITRWRELAGLDDDTAIDAAAVDAALARIEG
;
A
#
# COMPACT_ATOMS: atom_id res chain seq x y z
N MET A 1 -26.78 -8.23 23.15
CA MET A 1 -27.43 -7.57 22.01
C MET A 1 -26.73 -6.24 21.81
N LEU A 2 -26.25 -5.94 20.61
CA LEU A 2 -25.65 -4.64 20.30
C LEU A 2 -26.77 -3.60 20.30
N ASP A 3 -26.65 -2.58 21.13
CA ASP A 3 -27.61 -1.48 21.21
C ASP A 3 -27.29 -0.49 20.08
N LEU A 4 -27.93 -0.71 18.93
CA LEU A 4 -27.73 0.10 17.72
C LEU A 4 -28.15 1.56 17.93
N ASP A 5 -29.02 1.84 18.91
CA ASP A 5 -29.45 3.20 19.25
C ASP A 5 -28.32 4.04 19.87
N ARG A 6 -27.21 3.41 20.28
CA ARG A 6 -25.99 4.12 20.72
C ARG A 6 -25.11 4.59 19.55
N ILE A 7 -25.36 4.14 18.32
CA ILE A 7 -24.68 4.63 17.11
C ILE A 7 -25.32 5.95 16.68
N THR A 8 -24.97 7.01 17.39
CA THR A 8 -25.54 8.36 17.22
C THR A 8 -24.73 9.24 16.27
N HIS A 9 -23.60 8.75 15.79
CA HIS A 9 -22.66 9.48 14.94
C HIS A 9 -22.17 8.59 13.80
N PRO A 10 -21.83 9.15 12.63
CA PRO A 10 -21.21 8.40 11.53
C PRO A 10 -19.93 7.69 11.98
N LEU A 11 -19.61 6.56 11.34
CA LEU A 11 -18.35 5.86 11.58
C LEU A 11 -17.16 6.82 11.33
N ARG A 12 -16.30 6.97 12.34
CA ARG A 12 -15.03 7.70 12.22
C ARG A 12 -13.88 6.78 12.58
N LEU A 13 -13.02 6.52 11.60
CA LEU A 13 -11.78 5.79 11.80
C LEU A 13 -10.72 6.70 12.46
N ALA A 14 -9.71 6.11 13.09
CA ALA A 14 -8.68 6.84 13.81
C ALA A 14 -7.26 6.52 13.29
N ALA A 15 -6.37 7.51 13.34
CA ALA A 15 -4.96 7.36 12.98
C ALA A 15 -4.13 6.68 14.06
N GLY A 16 -3.09 5.97 13.64
CA GLY A 16 -2.06 5.38 14.50
C GLY A 16 -2.44 4.01 15.05
N SER A 17 -1.54 3.46 15.87
CA SER A 17 -1.77 2.18 16.54
C SER A 17 -2.64 2.36 17.77
N HIS A 18 -3.67 1.52 17.91
CA HIS A 18 -4.64 1.62 18.99
C HIS A 18 -4.54 0.43 19.94
N GLN A 19 -4.73 0.69 21.23
CA GLN A 19 -4.82 -0.37 22.23
C GLN A 19 -6.24 -0.98 22.24
N PRO A 20 -6.37 -2.28 22.53
CA PRO A 20 -7.68 -2.90 22.75
C PRO A 20 -8.50 -2.12 23.78
N GLY A 21 -9.78 -1.86 23.49
CA GLY A 21 -10.70 -1.15 24.37
C GLY A 21 -10.62 0.39 24.31
N SER A 22 -9.75 0.96 23.48
CA SER A 22 -9.65 2.43 23.30
C SER A 22 -10.86 3.06 22.58
N GLY A 23 -11.73 2.25 21.98
CA GLY A 23 -12.82 2.71 21.12
C GLY A 23 -12.36 3.30 19.78
N LYS A 24 -11.06 3.16 19.44
CA LYS A 24 -10.46 3.62 18.20
C LYS A 24 -10.03 2.44 17.34
N GLY A 25 -10.09 2.62 16.02
CA GLY A 25 -9.60 1.64 15.05
C GLY A 25 -9.38 2.26 13.68
N CYS A 26 -8.40 1.74 12.94
CA CYS A 26 -8.19 2.07 11.53
C CYS A 26 -9.04 1.17 10.63
N ALA A 27 -9.06 1.43 9.32
CA ALA A 27 -9.77 0.58 8.36
C ALA A 27 -9.35 -0.90 8.45
N MET A 28 -8.05 -1.16 8.61
CA MET A 28 -7.57 -2.55 8.68
C MET A 28 -8.02 -3.28 9.94
N ASN A 29 -8.26 -2.58 11.05
CA ASN A 29 -8.87 -3.20 12.23
C ASN A 29 -10.32 -3.61 11.97
N VAL A 30 -11.06 -2.80 11.19
CA VAL A 30 -12.42 -3.15 10.76
C VAL A 30 -12.39 -4.38 9.85
N ILE A 31 -11.48 -4.44 8.88
CA ILE A 31 -11.32 -5.63 8.02
C ILE A 31 -10.94 -6.86 8.85
N SER A 32 -10.01 -6.74 9.79
CA SER A 32 -9.61 -7.81 10.71
C SER A 32 -10.80 -8.33 11.53
N TYR A 33 -11.64 -7.42 12.03
CA TYR A 33 -12.86 -7.76 12.76
C TYR A 33 -13.86 -8.51 11.88
N ILE A 34 -14.12 -8.02 10.67
CA ILE A 34 -15.06 -8.65 9.72
C ILE A 34 -14.55 -10.03 9.27
N ASN A 35 -13.25 -10.17 9.07
CA ASN A 35 -12.62 -11.46 8.73
C ASN A 35 -12.73 -12.49 9.86
N GLY A 36 -12.97 -12.04 11.10
CA GLY A 36 -13.01 -12.92 12.27
C GLY A 36 -11.63 -13.31 12.78
N ASP A 37 -10.62 -12.46 12.60
CA ASP A 37 -9.28 -12.71 13.13
C ASP A 37 -9.31 -12.91 14.65
N LYS A 38 -8.54 -13.87 15.16
CA LYS A 38 -8.46 -14.17 16.60
C LYS A 38 -8.05 -12.97 17.45
N LYS A 39 -7.25 -12.07 16.86
CA LYS A 39 -6.83 -10.81 17.46
C LYS A 39 -6.95 -9.72 16.41
N ILE A 40 -7.70 -8.68 16.76
CA ILE A 40 -7.81 -7.49 15.91
C ILE A 40 -6.43 -6.89 15.68
N THR A 41 -6.09 -6.71 14.41
CA THR A 41 -4.75 -6.33 13.94
C THR A 41 -4.85 -5.35 12.77
N ASP A 42 -3.76 -4.65 12.48
CA ASP A 42 -3.63 -3.81 11.29
C ASP A 42 -3.26 -4.64 10.03
N TYR A 43 -2.97 -5.94 10.21
CA TYR A 43 -2.64 -6.88 9.14
C TYR A 43 -3.60 -8.07 9.15
N PRO A 44 -4.82 -7.91 8.63
CA PRO A 44 -5.80 -8.99 8.60
C PRO A 44 -5.27 -10.22 7.88
N GLU A 45 -5.67 -11.42 8.33
CA GLU A 45 -5.21 -12.67 7.70
C GLU A 45 -5.65 -12.79 6.23
N CYS A 46 -6.75 -12.13 5.85
CA CYS A 46 -7.27 -12.12 4.48
C CYS A 46 -6.63 -11.08 3.54
N SER A 47 -5.80 -10.16 4.06
CA SER A 47 -5.20 -9.09 3.28
C SER A 47 -3.69 -9.29 3.11
N ALA A 48 -3.18 -9.06 1.89
CA ALA A 48 -1.76 -8.97 1.64
C ALA A 48 -1.19 -7.83 2.49
N ARG A 49 -0.14 -8.13 3.26
CA ARG A 49 0.44 -7.16 4.21
C ARG A 49 0.99 -5.89 3.56
N PRO A 50 1.54 -5.91 2.32
CA PRO A 50 1.88 -4.68 1.61
C PRO A 50 0.68 -3.77 1.35
N LEU A 51 -0.45 -4.33 0.91
CA LEU A 51 -1.67 -3.55 0.66
C LEU A 51 -2.29 -3.04 1.96
N ALA A 52 -2.34 -3.88 3.00
CA ALA A 52 -2.77 -3.47 4.33
C ALA A 52 -1.97 -2.27 4.85
N ARG A 53 -0.65 -2.25 4.60
CA ARG A 53 0.20 -1.09 4.95
C ARG A 53 -0.15 0.16 4.16
N MET A 54 -0.39 0.06 2.85
CA MET A 54 -0.79 1.23 2.07
C MET A 54 -2.09 1.83 2.60
N VAL A 55 -3.06 0.99 2.97
CA VAL A 55 -4.31 1.45 3.58
C VAL A 55 -4.09 2.06 4.96
N GLN A 56 -3.26 1.47 5.83
CA GLN A 56 -2.88 2.07 7.12
C GLN A 56 -2.21 3.43 6.93
N ALA A 57 -1.25 3.51 6.00
CA ALA A 57 -0.55 4.74 5.67
C ALA A 57 -1.55 5.81 5.23
N LEU A 58 -2.45 5.49 4.30
CA LEU A 58 -3.49 6.39 3.83
C LEU A 58 -4.42 6.83 4.96
N ASN A 59 -4.90 5.88 5.78
CA ASN A 59 -5.71 6.14 6.97
C ASN A 59 -5.08 7.23 7.84
N ASP A 60 -3.82 7.02 8.23
CA ASP A 60 -3.10 7.93 9.12
C ASP A 60 -2.88 9.30 8.50
N ARG A 61 -2.62 9.33 7.18
CA ARG A 61 -2.36 10.56 6.42
C ARG A 61 -3.63 11.37 6.13
N LEU A 62 -4.82 10.76 6.23
CA LEU A 62 -6.12 11.41 6.02
C LEU A 62 -6.82 11.82 7.33
N ALA A 63 -6.26 11.46 8.48
CA ALA A 63 -6.78 11.89 9.76
C ALA A 63 -6.60 13.40 9.97
N GLY A 64 -7.62 14.02 10.54
CA GLY A 64 -7.58 15.41 10.95
C GLY A 64 -6.74 15.63 12.21
N PRO A 65 -6.62 16.89 12.67
CA PRO A 65 -5.85 17.26 13.85
C PRO A 65 -6.33 16.58 15.15
N ASP A 66 -7.59 16.13 15.20
CA ASP A 66 -8.16 15.38 16.32
C ASP A 66 -7.78 13.89 16.33
N GLY A 67 -6.99 13.44 15.35
CA GLY A 67 -6.55 12.06 15.20
C GLY A 67 -7.62 11.14 14.60
N PHE A 68 -8.74 11.69 14.12
CA PHE A 68 -9.81 10.95 13.48
C PHE A 68 -9.97 11.37 12.02
N LEU A 69 -10.39 10.45 11.18
CA LEU A 69 -10.80 10.75 9.81
C LEU A 69 -12.14 11.49 9.85
N SER A 70 -12.42 12.27 8.80
CA SER A 70 -13.79 12.70 8.53
C SER A 70 -14.66 11.48 8.19
N PRO A 71 -15.99 11.57 8.30
CA PRO A 71 -16.88 10.48 7.85
C PRO A 71 -16.61 10.04 6.40
N GLU A 72 -16.37 10.99 5.50
CA GLU A 72 -16.11 10.72 4.08
C GLU A 72 -14.78 9.99 3.90
N ASN A 73 -13.70 10.47 4.52
CA ASN A 73 -12.41 9.80 4.47
C ASN A 73 -12.46 8.41 5.14
N SER A 74 -13.30 8.23 6.17
CA SER A 74 -13.51 6.93 6.81
C SER A 74 -14.11 5.91 5.84
N VAL A 75 -15.11 6.32 5.06
CA VAL A 75 -15.72 5.46 4.02
C VAL A 75 -14.71 5.15 2.91
N ILE A 76 -13.97 6.15 2.42
CA ILE A 76 -12.98 5.96 1.35
C ILE A 76 -11.91 4.94 1.75
N VAL A 77 -11.32 5.10 2.94
CA VAL A 77 -10.25 4.21 3.40
C VAL A 77 -10.80 2.82 3.71
N LEU A 78 -12.04 2.72 4.19
CA LEU A 78 -12.69 1.42 4.40
C LEU A 78 -12.98 0.69 3.09
N ASP A 79 -13.44 1.39 2.05
CA ASP A 79 -13.61 0.82 0.69
C ASP A 79 -12.29 0.28 0.15
N LEU A 80 -11.21 1.06 0.25
CA LEU A 80 -9.88 0.61 -0.15
C LEU A 80 -9.38 -0.56 0.71
N GLY A 81 -9.66 -0.55 2.02
CA GLY A 81 -9.42 -1.67 2.91
C GLY A 81 -10.12 -2.94 2.44
N TRP A 82 -11.39 -2.84 2.03
CA TRP A 82 -12.18 -3.95 1.52
C TRP A 82 -11.59 -4.52 0.23
N LYS A 83 -11.08 -3.68 -0.67
CA LYS A 83 -10.40 -4.13 -1.91
C LYS A 83 -9.13 -4.94 -1.65
N THR A 84 -8.58 -4.92 -0.42
CA THR A 84 -7.46 -5.79 -0.04
C THR A 84 -7.89 -7.19 0.37
N VAL A 85 -9.17 -7.45 0.62
CA VAL A 85 -9.66 -8.77 1.05
C VAL A 85 -9.43 -9.79 -0.06
N GLY A 86 -8.96 -10.98 0.30
CA GLY A 86 -8.65 -12.08 -0.62
C GLY A 86 -7.24 -12.03 -1.23
N THR A 87 -6.46 -10.99 -0.91
CA THR A 87 -5.12 -10.81 -1.50
C THR A 87 -4.00 -11.54 -0.74
N ALA A 88 -4.24 -12.04 0.48
CA ALA A 88 -3.20 -12.66 1.32
C ALA A 88 -2.45 -13.84 0.67
N GLY A 89 -3.13 -14.62 -0.16
CA GLY A 89 -2.57 -15.80 -0.85
C GLY A 89 -1.84 -15.50 -2.16
N THR A 90 -1.64 -14.22 -2.51
CA THR A 90 -1.09 -13.84 -3.82
C THR A 90 0.33 -14.41 -4.03
N PRO A 91 0.62 -15.02 -5.20
CA PRO A 91 1.95 -15.54 -5.50
C PRO A 91 3.06 -14.50 -5.41
N ARG A 92 4.23 -14.91 -4.94
CA ARG A 92 5.41 -14.03 -4.79
C ARG A 92 5.80 -13.31 -6.08
N ALA A 93 5.62 -13.95 -7.24
CA ALA A 93 5.88 -13.35 -8.55
C ALA A 93 5.06 -12.07 -8.79
N VAL A 94 3.79 -12.06 -8.37
CA VAL A 94 2.91 -10.89 -8.47
C VAL A 94 3.43 -9.77 -7.59
N VAL A 95 3.87 -10.07 -6.37
CA VAL A 95 4.43 -9.09 -5.44
C VAL A 95 5.63 -8.38 -6.07
N TRP A 96 6.52 -9.14 -6.68
CA TRP A 96 7.70 -8.59 -7.35
C TRP A 96 7.35 -7.75 -8.57
N ARG A 97 6.42 -8.23 -9.40
CA ARG A 97 5.96 -7.46 -10.56
C ARG A 97 5.29 -6.16 -10.12
N TRP A 98 4.46 -6.23 -9.10
CA TRP A 98 3.77 -5.08 -8.51
C TRP A 98 4.77 -4.05 -7.97
N LEU A 99 5.80 -4.49 -7.23
CA LEU A 99 6.87 -3.60 -6.77
C LEU A 99 7.61 -2.90 -7.92
N ALA A 100 7.87 -3.61 -9.02
CA ALA A 100 8.45 -2.98 -10.20
C ALA A 100 7.52 -1.89 -10.76
N ASP A 101 6.22 -2.18 -10.87
CA ASP A 101 5.25 -1.21 -11.39
C ASP A 101 5.13 0.01 -10.45
N LEU A 102 5.11 -0.15 -9.12
CA LEU A 102 5.15 0.98 -8.17
C LEU A 102 6.38 1.89 -8.36
N LEU A 103 7.49 1.32 -8.83
CA LEU A 103 8.74 2.04 -9.03
C LEU A 103 8.76 2.79 -10.35
N VAL A 104 8.39 2.14 -11.46
CA VAL A 104 8.68 2.65 -12.82
C VAL A 104 7.45 2.86 -13.70
N ASP A 105 6.24 2.62 -13.21
CA ASP A 105 5.04 2.97 -13.98
C ASP A 105 5.10 4.44 -14.44
N ALA A 106 4.70 4.68 -15.68
CA ALA A 106 4.90 5.98 -16.32
C ALA A 106 4.03 7.08 -15.68
N GLU A 107 2.85 6.72 -15.18
CA GLU A 107 1.88 7.65 -14.63
C GLU A 107 1.97 7.70 -13.11
N HIS A 108 2.05 6.55 -12.44
CA HIS A 108 1.97 6.47 -10.99
C HIS A 108 3.30 6.10 -10.32
N GLY A 109 4.29 5.63 -11.07
CA GLY A 109 5.56 5.16 -10.51
C GLY A 109 6.38 6.28 -9.87
N VAL A 110 7.06 5.99 -8.75
CA VAL A 110 7.84 7.01 -8.02
C VAL A 110 8.98 7.62 -8.84
N VAL A 111 9.42 6.95 -9.92
CA VAL A 111 10.42 7.44 -10.87
C VAL A 111 10.10 8.84 -11.41
N ARG A 112 8.82 9.21 -11.52
CA ARG A 112 8.39 10.52 -12.06
C ARG A 112 8.81 11.70 -11.18
N TYR A 113 9.10 11.44 -9.90
CA TYR A 113 9.52 12.46 -8.94
C TYR A 113 11.03 12.51 -8.76
N ALA A 114 11.75 11.59 -9.38
CA ALA A 114 13.18 11.44 -9.21
C ALA A 114 13.98 12.38 -10.12
N ARG A 115 15.15 12.78 -9.63
CA ARG A 115 16.21 13.35 -10.46
C ARG A 115 16.76 12.31 -11.43
N PRO A 116 17.50 12.71 -12.49
CA PRO A 116 18.00 11.77 -13.50
C PRO A 116 18.79 10.58 -12.92
N ASP A 117 19.67 10.82 -11.95
CA ASP A 117 20.44 9.81 -11.22
C ASP A 117 19.54 8.90 -10.37
N GLY A 118 18.60 9.48 -9.63
CA GLY A 118 17.58 8.73 -8.89
C GLY A 118 16.71 7.86 -9.80
N ALA A 119 16.33 8.37 -10.97
CA ALA A 119 15.55 7.62 -11.95
C ALA A 119 16.32 6.43 -12.52
N VAL A 120 17.64 6.55 -12.71
CA VAL A 120 18.51 5.41 -13.08
C VAL A 120 18.52 4.37 -11.97
N ALA A 121 18.70 4.78 -10.72
CA ALA A 121 18.71 3.87 -9.58
C ALA A 121 17.35 3.15 -9.40
N ILE A 122 16.24 3.89 -9.47
CA ILE A 122 14.87 3.33 -9.39
C ILE A 122 14.65 2.28 -10.48
N ARG A 123 15.03 2.58 -11.73
CA ARG A 123 14.91 1.62 -12.84
C ARG A 123 15.76 0.38 -12.65
N ARG A 124 16.95 0.52 -12.05
CA ARG A 124 17.79 -0.64 -11.72
C ARG A 124 17.09 -1.56 -10.70
N VAL A 125 16.55 -1.00 -9.63
CA VAL A 125 15.80 -1.78 -8.61
C VAL A 125 14.58 -2.45 -9.23
N ALA A 126 13.82 -1.73 -10.06
CA ALA A 126 12.65 -2.29 -10.73
C ALA A 126 13.01 -3.43 -11.70
N ALA A 127 14.15 -3.35 -12.40
CA ALA A 127 14.62 -4.43 -13.26
C ALA A 127 14.89 -5.72 -12.46
N LEU A 128 15.52 -5.61 -11.28
CA LEU A 128 15.74 -6.76 -10.40
C LEU A 128 14.42 -7.36 -9.91
N CYS A 129 13.43 -6.52 -9.57
CA CYS A 129 12.07 -6.98 -9.25
C CYS A 129 11.44 -7.75 -10.42
N VAL A 130 11.61 -7.31 -11.66
CA VAL A 130 11.08 -8.02 -12.85
C VAL A 130 11.77 -9.37 -13.07
N TRP A 131 13.07 -9.48 -12.81
CA TRP A 131 13.77 -10.77 -12.88
C TRP A 131 13.23 -11.75 -11.83
N GLU A 132 13.13 -11.30 -10.58
CA GLU A 132 12.53 -12.10 -9.50
C GLU A 132 11.07 -12.50 -9.82
N SER A 133 10.29 -11.62 -10.46
CA SER A 133 8.91 -11.93 -10.86
C SER A 133 8.82 -13.07 -11.87
N ARG A 134 9.90 -13.33 -12.62
CA ARG A 134 10.00 -14.43 -13.60
C ARG A 134 10.58 -15.71 -12.99
N GLY A 135 10.86 -15.71 -11.68
CA GLY A 135 11.52 -16.81 -10.98
C GLY A 135 13.02 -16.85 -11.17
N GLU A 136 13.63 -15.79 -11.71
CA GLU A 136 15.09 -15.68 -11.81
C GLU A 136 15.65 -15.35 -10.42
N CYS A 137 16.65 -16.11 -9.97
CA CYS A 137 17.30 -15.87 -8.69
C CYS A 137 18.33 -14.75 -8.86
N VAL A 138 17.98 -13.55 -8.40
CA VAL A 138 18.88 -12.38 -8.49
C VAL A 138 19.96 -12.48 -7.41
N PRO A 139 21.25 -12.50 -7.77
CA PRO A 139 22.33 -12.60 -6.79
C PRO A 139 22.31 -11.42 -5.80
N SER A 140 22.70 -11.68 -4.55
CA SER A 140 22.74 -10.63 -3.51
C SER A 140 23.68 -9.47 -3.86
N ALA A 141 24.71 -9.71 -4.67
CA ALA A 141 25.61 -8.67 -5.15
C ALA A 141 24.87 -7.62 -6.00
N GLU A 142 23.98 -8.04 -6.90
CA GLU A 142 23.16 -7.14 -7.73
C GLU A 142 22.24 -6.27 -6.88
N TRP A 143 21.59 -6.87 -5.88
CA TRP A 143 20.76 -6.13 -4.92
C TRP A 143 21.57 -5.12 -4.11
N ASN A 144 22.78 -5.49 -3.67
CA ASN A 144 23.66 -4.61 -2.93
C ASN A 144 24.13 -3.42 -3.77
N GLU A 145 24.47 -3.64 -5.03
CA GLU A 145 24.87 -2.57 -5.94
C GLU A 145 23.71 -1.64 -6.28
N ALA A 146 22.52 -2.18 -6.57
CA ALA A 146 21.33 -1.37 -6.83
C ALA A 146 20.97 -0.52 -5.60
N ARG A 147 21.07 -1.10 -4.40
CA ARG A 147 20.88 -0.39 -3.14
C ARG A 147 21.89 0.73 -2.94
N ALA A 148 23.17 0.46 -3.16
CA ALA A 148 24.22 1.46 -3.02
C ALA A 148 24.01 2.65 -3.97
N ALA A 149 23.64 2.37 -5.22
CA ALA A 149 23.31 3.41 -6.21
C ALA A 149 22.10 4.25 -5.79
N ALA A 150 21.04 3.61 -5.27
CA ALA A 150 19.85 4.31 -4.80
C ALA A 150 20.15 5.20 -3.57
N TYR A 151 20.94 4.72 -2.60
CA TYR A 151 21.38 5.54 -1.47
C TYR A 151 22.24 6.72 -1.89
N ALA A 152 23.16 6.52 -2.85
CA ALA A 152 23.99 7.61 -3.35
C ALA A 152 23.14 8.70 -4.03
N ALA A 153 22.14 8.31 -4.84
CA ALA A 153 21.21 9.24 -5.46
C ALA A 153 20.33 9.96 -4.42
N ALA A 154 19.89 9.26 -3.36
CA ALA A 154 19.14 9.88 -2.27
C ALA A 154 20.00 10.92 -1.54
N ALA A 155 21.24 10.59 -1.17
CA ALA A 155 22.16 11.53 -0.53
C ALA A 155 22.40 12.79 -1.40
N ALA A 156 22.66 12.60 -2.70
CA ALA A 156 22.85 13.71 -3.64
C ALA A 156 21.59 14.59 -3.79
N ALA A 157 20.40 14.00 -3.66
CA ALA A 157 19.15 14.75 -3.68
C ALA A 157 18.90 15.55 -2.39
N ALA A 158 19.35 15.05 -1.23
CA ALA A 158 19.25 15.74 0.06
C ALA A 158 20.15 16.98 0.13
N ASP A 159 21.37 16.88 -0.41
CA ASP A 159 22.34 17.99 -0.41
C ASP A 159 21.91 19.17 -1.30
N ALA A 160 20.95 18.94 -2.19
CA ALA A 160 20.37 19.99 -3.02
C ALA A 160 19.10 20.55 -2.36
N TYR A 161 19.17 21.79 -1.90
CA TYR A 161 18.20 22.56 -1.09
C TYR A 161 16.72 22.60 -1.57
N ALA A 162 16.34 21.94 -2.66
CA ALA A 162 15.04 22.11 -3.33
C ALA A 162 14.27 20.82 -3.72
N ALA A 163 14.67 19.60 -3.33
CA ALA A 163 14.04 18.40 -3.91
C ALA A 163 13.64 17.29 -2.91
N ALA A 164 12.77 17.61 -1.94
CA ALA A 164 12.18 16.62 -1.03
C ALA A 164 11.49 15.45 -1.76
N ALA A 165 10.85 15.74 -2.89
CA ALA A 165 10.23 14.74 -3.77
C ALA A 165 11.25 13.73 -4.33
N ALA A 166 12.37 14.23 -4.85
CA ALA A 166 13.40 13.41 -5.47
C ALA A 166 14.17 12.59 -4.44
N TYR A 167 14.43 13.18 -3.27
CA TYR A 167 14.98 12.46 -2.13
C TYR A 167 14.10 11.26 -1.76
N ALA A 168 12.80 11.51 -1.55
CA ALA A 168 11.89 10.47 -1.11
C ALA A 168 11.71 9.37 -2.18
N ALA A 169 11.73 9.71 -3.47
CA ALA A 169 11.70 8.73 -4.55
C ALA A 169 12.96 7.84 -4.59
N ALA A 170 14.14 8.43 -4.40
CA ALA A 170 15.40 7.69 -4.34
C ALA A 170 15.49 6.83 -3.06
N ASP A 171 15.03 7.35 -1.92
CA ASP A 171 14.96 6.61 -0.66
C ASP A 171 14.00 5.42 -0.77
N ALA A 172 12.84 5.59 -1.42
CA ALA A 172 11.92 4.50 -1.68
C ALA A 172 12.56 3.36 -2.50
N ALA A 173 13.37 3.68 -3.50
CA ALA A 173 14.14 2.67 -4.22
C ALA A 173 15.23 2.01 -3.37
N ALA A 174 15.94 2.79 -2.54
CA ALA A 174 16.96 2.25 -1.63
C ALA A 174 16.34 1.27 -0.62
N TYR A 175 15.18 1.64 -0.07
CA TYR A 175 14.41 0.83 0.86
C TYR A 175 13.88 -0.44 0.21
N ALA A 176 13.33 -0.33 -1.02
CA ALA A 176 12.91 -1.47 -1.81
C ALA A 176 14.06 -2.46 -2.06
N ALA A 177 15.24 -1.96 -2.46
CA ALA A 177 16.42 -2.79 -2.68
C ALA A 177 16.97 -3.45 -1.39
N ALA A 178 16.94 -2.72 -0.27
CA ALA A 178 17.45 -3.21 1.01
C ALA A 178 16.62 -4.35 1.57
N TYR A 179 15.29 -4.24 1.53
CA TYR A 179 14.45 -5.30 2.05
C TYR A 179 14.18 -6.41 1.05
N ALA A 180 14.29 -6.18 -0.26
CA ALA A 180 14.19 -7.25 -1.27
C ALA A 180 15.13 -8.44 -0.98
N TYR A 181 16.31 -8.14 -0.41
CA TYR A 181 17.27 -9.11 0.11
C TYR A 181 16.79 -9.89 1.34
N ALA A 182 15.98 -9.28 2.22
CA ALA A 182 15.46 -9.88 3.45
C ALA A 182 14.03 -10.42 3.22
N ALA A 183 13.92 -11.74 2.97
CA ALA A 183 12.65 -12.49 2.89
C ALA A 183 11.46 -11.70 2.32
N ALA A 184 11.43 -11.45 1.00
CA ALA A 184 10.24 -11.24 0.14
C ALA A 184 9.07 -10.39 0.67
N TYR A 185 8.40 -10.97 1.65
CA TYR A 185 7.20 -10.47 2.26
C TYR A 185 7.44 -9.26 3.17
N ALA A 186 8.57 -9.22 3.90
CA ALA A 186 8.97 -8.04 4.67
C ALA A 186 9.34 -6.87 3.74
N ALA A 187 9.85 -7.18 2.55
CA ALA A 187 10.26 -6.21 1.54
C ALA A 187 9.12 -5.43 0.92
N ALA A 188 8.05 -6.14 0.57
CA ALA A 188 6.94 -5.52 -0.12
C ALA A 188 6.20 -4.52 0.77
N TYR A 189 6.10 -4.81 2.08
CA TYR A 189 5.58 -3.89 3.09
C TYR A 189 6.35 -2.57 3.13
N ALA A 190 7.67 -2.70 3.27
CA ALA A 190 8.64 -1.62 3.40
C ALA A 190 8.63 -0.70 2.18
N ALA A 191 8.71 -1.29 0.99
CA ALA A 191 8.73 -0.57 -0.28
C ALA A 191 7.41 0.17 -0.56
N ALA A 192 6.27 -0.45 -0.24
CA ALA A 192 4.95 0.16 -0.45
C ALA A 192 4.74 1.43 0.41
N ASP A 193 5.18 1.41 1.67
CA ASP A 193 5.13 2.59 2.53
C ASP A 193 6.06 3.70 2.05
N ALA A 194 7.29 3.33 1.66
CA ALA A 194 8.26 4.27 1.13
C ALA A 194 7.77 4.92 -0.17
N ALA A 195 7.13 4.15 -1.06
CA ALA A 195 6.56 4.66 -2.30
C ALA A 195 5.38 5.63 -2.05
N ALA A 196 4.47 5.26 -1.14
CA ALA A 196 3.38 6.15 -0.72
C ALA A 196 3.89 7.42 -0.02
N TYR A 197 5.01 7.35 0.69
CA TYR A 197 5.69 8.50 1.28
C TYR A 197 6.36 9.38 0.22
N ALA A 198 7.02 8.79 -0.77
CA ALA A 198 7.66 9.51 -1.87
C ALA A 198 6.68 10.32 -2.69
N TYR A 199 5.59 9.66 -3.11
CA TYR A 199 4.49 10.28 -3.81
C TYR A 199 3.95 11.48 -3.03
N ALA A 200 3.76 11.32 -1.73
CA ALA A 200 3.28 12.37 -0.86
C ALA A 200 4.21 13.57 -0.67
N ALA A 201 5.51 13.32 -0.49
CA ALA A 201 6.51 14.37 -0.35
C ALA A 201 6.55 15.27 -1.59
N ALA A 202 6.30 14.69 -2.78
CA ALA A 202 6.19 15.44 -4.02
C ALA A 202 5.04 16.46 -4.03
N TYR A 203 3.87 16.07 -3.53
CA TYR A 203 2.71 16.98 -3.46
C TYR A 203 2.78 17.96 -2.28
N ALA A 204 3.48 17.62 -1.19
CA ALA A 204 3.60 18.48 -0.01
C ALA A 204 4.54 19.67 -0.19
N ALA A 205 5.42 19.66 -1.21
CA ALA A 205 6.37 20.75 -1.48
C ALA A 205 5.72 22.09 -1.89
N ALA A 206 4.38 22.19 -1.95
CA ALA A 206 3.63 23.42 -2.16
C ALA A 206 2.50 23.57 -1.11
N ALA A 207 2.66 24.41 -0.08
CA ALA A 207 1.81 24.38 1.14
C ALA A 207 0.35 24.92 1.01
N ALA A 208 -0.21 25.09 -0.19
CA ALA A 208 -1.64 25.31 -0.41
C ALA A 208 -2.43 23.99 -0.70
N TYR A 209 -1.74 22.83 -0.65
CA TYR A 209 -2.12 21.56 -1.28
C TYR A 209 -2.65 20.46 -0.34
N ALA A 210 -3.12 20.71 0.89
CA ALA A 210 -3.50 19.60 1.78
C ALA A 210 -4.59 18.68 1.18
N ALA A 211 -5.64 19.26 0.58
CA ALA A 211 -6.68 18.51 -0.12
C ALA A 211 -6.19 17.83 -1.40
N ALA A 212 -5.34 18.50 -2.19
CA ALA A 212 -4.73 17.92 -3.39
C ALA A 212 -3.79 16.76 -3.04
N ALA A 213 -3.02 16.87 -1.95
CA ALA A 213 -2.18 15.79 -1.44
C ALA A 213 -3.01 14.62 -0.92
N ALA A 214 -4.15 14.87 -0.26
CA ALA A 214 -5.10 13.84 0.14
C ALA A 214 -5.67 13.09 -1.08
N ALA A 215 -6.17 13.82 -2.07
CA ALA A 215 -6.71 13.25 -3.32
C ALA A 215 -5.66 12.41 -4.05
N ALA A 216 -4.45 12.94 -4.18
CA ALA A 216 -3.34 12.26 -4.85
C ALA A 216 -2.96 10.95 -4.09
N ARG A 217 -2.94 10.95 -2.75
CA ARG A 217 -2.70 9.72 -1.97
C ARG A 217 -3.80 8.69 -2.16
N ILE A 218 -5.06 9.12 -2.20
CA ILE A 218 -6.21 8.24 -2.47
C ILE A 218 -6.06 7.63 -3.86
N GLU A 219 -5.75 8.45 -4.87
CA GLU A 219 -5.54 8.02 -6.26
C GLU A 219 -4.41 6.99 -6.35
N TYR A 220 -3.23 7.29 -5.81
CA TYR A 220 -2.09 6.38 -5.83
C TYR A 220 -2.38 5.06 -5.11
N THR A 221 -3.04 5.11 -3.95
CA THR A 221 -3.40 3.90 -3.18
C THR A 221 -4.45 3.08 -3.93
N THR A 222 -5.42 3.74 -4.56
CA THR A 222 -6.43 3.08 -5.40
C THR A 222 -5.76 2.36 -6.55
N TRP A 223 -4.92 3.06 -7.32
CA TRP A 223 -4.18 2.47 -8.45
C TRP A 223 -3.31 1.30 -7.99
N ALA A 224 -2.55 1.44 -6.90
CA ALA A 224 -1.66 0.40 -6.43
C ALA A 224 -2.44 -0.88 -6.02
N ILE A 225 -3.59 -0.73 -5.34
CA ILE A 225 -4.44 -1.87 -4.98
C ILE A 225 -5.04 -2.50 -6.24
N THR A 226 -5.61 -1.72 -7.15
CA THR A 226 -6.14 -2.21 -8.43
C THR A 226 -5.07 -2.97 -9.20
N ARG A 227 -3.86 -2.41 -9.31
CA ARG A 227 -2.75 -3.04 -10.02
C ARG A 227 -2.34 -4.38 -9.43
N TRP A 228 -2.36 -4.51 -8.10
CA TRP A 228 -2.14 -5.79 -7.45
C TRP A 228 -3.21 -6.81 -7.86
N ARG A 229 -4.48 -6.42 -7.80
CA ARG A 229 -5.61 -7.31 -8.10
C ARG A 229 -5.60 -7.76 -9.56
N GLU A 230 -5.29 -6.86 -10.50
CA GLU A 230 -5.06 -7.18 -11.91
C GLU A 230 -3.95 -8.22 -12.10
N LEU A 231 -2.77 -7.97 -11.52
CA LEU A 231 -1.64 -8.90 -11.63
C LEU A 231 -1.91 -10.25 -10.98
N ALA A 232 -2.78 -10.28 -9.97
CA ALA A 232 -3.20 -11.49 -9.28
C ALA A 232 -4.40 -12.20 -9.94
N GLY A 233 -5.01 -11.63 -10.98
CA GLY A 233 -6.22 -12.17 -11.61
C GLY A 233 -7.43 -12.23 -10.68
N LEU A 234 -7.51 -11.33 -9.68
CA LEU A 234 -8.57 -11.34 -8.67
C LEU A 234 -9.85 -10.61 -9.12
N ASP A 235 -9.74 -9.83 -10.19
CA ASP A 235 -10.84 -9.09 -10.81
C ASP A 235 -11.21 -9.64 -12.20
N ASP A 236 -10.57 -10.74 -12.62
CA ASP A 236 -11.02 -11.47 -13.79
C ASP A 236 -12.37 -12.09 -13.44
N ASP A 237 -13.42 -11.73 -14.19
CA ASP A 237 -14.77 -12.30 -14.08
C ASP A 237 -14.72 -13.81 -14.35
N THR A 238 -14.28 -14.62 -13.37
CA THR A 238 -14.88 -15.93 -13.19
C THR A 238 -16.31 -15.64 -12.81
N ALA A 239 -17.18 -15.64 -13.82
CA ALA A 239 -18.62 -15.53 -13.71
C ALA A 239 -19.05 -16.17 -12.39
N ILE A 240 -19.67 -15.36 -11.52
CA ILE A 240 -20.33 -15.87 -10.33
C ILE A 240 -21.15 -17.07 -10.79
N ASP A 241 -20.73 -18.27 -10.42
CA ASP A 241 -21.42 -19.47 -10.82
C ASP A 241 -22.77 -19.44 -10.11
N ALA A 242 -23.81 -19.05 -10.85
CA ALA A 242 -25.15 -18.95 -10.33
C ALA A 242 -25.57 -20.27 -9.66
N ALA A 243 -25.09 -21.41 -10.15
CA ALA A 243 -25.35 -22.70 -9.53
C ALA A 243 -24.69 -22.85 -8.14
N ALA A 244 -23.50 -22.26 -7.94
CA ALA A 244 -22.83 -22.24 -6.64
C ALA A 244 -23.54 -21.31 -5.64
N VAL A 245 -24.06 -20.17 -6.12
CA VAL A 245 -24.86 -19.24 -5.31
C VAL A 245 -26.20 -19.85 -4.93
N ASP A 246 -26.91 -20.45 -5.87
CA ASP A 246 -28.20 -21.11 -5.64
C ASP A 246 -28.05 -22.30 -4.67
N ALA A 247 -26.98 -23.08 -4.79
CA ALA A 247 -26.69 -24.18 -3.88
C ALA A 247 -26.30 -23.71 -2.46
N ALA A 248 -25.78 -22.49 -2.32
CA ALA A 248 -25.49 -21.90 -1.02
C ALA A 248 -26.76 -21.33 -0.37
N LEU A 249 -27.62 -20.67 -1.15
CA LEU A 249 -28.95 -20.20 -0.70
C LEU A 249 -29.83 -21.35 -0.22
N ALA A 250 -29.88 -22.45 -0.97
CA ALA A 250 -30.65 -23.64 -0.58
C ALA A 250 -30.20 -24.28 0.74
N ARG A 251 -28.93 -24.07 1.16
CA ARG A 251 -28.41 -24.54 2.46
C ARG A 251 -28.74 -23.61 3.63
N ILE A 252 -29.13 -22.36 3.35
CA ILE A 252 -29.52 -21.37 4.36
C ILE A 252 -31.04 -21.41 4.57
N GLU A 253 -31.81 -21.72 3.52
CA GLU A 253 -33.28 -21.75 3.53
C GLU A 253 -33.90 -23.11 3.90
N GLY A 254 -33.10 -24.17 4.00
CA GLY A 254 -33.53 -25.51 4.44
C GLY A 254 -33.10 -25.83 5.87
#